data_AF-A0A6L5Y983-F1
#
_entry.id   AF-A0A6L5Y983-F1
#
_cell.length_a   1.000
_cell.length_b   1.000
_cell.length_c   1.000
_cell.angle_alpha   90.00
_cell.angle_beta   90.00
_cell.angle_gamma   90.00
#
_symmetry.space_group_name_H-M   'P 1'
#
loop_
_entity.id
_entity.type
_entity.pdbx_description
1 polymer ?
#
loop_
_entity_poly.entity_id
_entity_poly.type
_entity_poly.pdbx_seq_one_letter_code
_entity_poly.pdbx_strand_id
1 'polypeptide(L)' 'MLDRKLIEAMYDTAVKSELQGARSAAAVYRRMLEMPLGSQMTVRFQEGEDFIVTRREEGYEVA' A
#
# COMPACT_ATOMS: atom_id res chain seq x y z
N MET A 1 -5.58 8.41 7.44
CA MET A 1 -6.03 8.17 6.05
C MET A 1 -4.88 8.52 5.11
N LEU A 2 -4.54 7.64 4.18
CA LEU A 2 -3.46 7.82 3.21
C LEU A 2 -4.03 8.27 1.86
N ASP A 3 -3.46 9.32 1.30
CA ASP A 3 -3.86 9.83 -0.02
C ASP A 3 -3.41 8.89 -1.15
N ARG A 4 -4.21 8.77 -2.21
CA ARG A 4 -3.86 7.91 -3.35
C ARG A 4 -2.59 8.40 -4.09
N LYS A 5 -2.43 9.70 -4.27
CA LYS A 5 -1.23 10.30 -4.91
C LYS A 5 0.03 10.04 -4.09
N LEU A 6 -0.09 9.99 -2.76
CA LEU A 6 1.03 9.60 -1.91
C LEU A 6 1.44 8.15 -2.19
N ILE A 7 0.48 7.23 -2.28
CA ILE A 7 0.76 5.82 -2.61
C ILE A 7 1.36 5.67 -4.02
N GLU A 8 0.90 6.46 -5.00
CA GLU A 8 1.48 6.50 -6.35
C GLU A 8 2.95 6.97 -6.30
N ALA A 9 3.25 8.05 -5.60
CA ALA A 9 4.61 8.55 -5.43
C ALA A 9 5.52 7.57 -4.69
N MET A 10 5.00 6.89 -3.66
CA MET A 10 5.72 5.85 -2.92
C MET A 10 6.00 4.64 -3.80
N TYR A 11 5.05 4.20 -4.61
CA TYR A 11 5.24 3.15 -5.61
C TYR A 11 6.35 3.51 -6.60
N ASP A 12 6.26 4.68 -7.25
CA ASP A 12 7.22 5.14 -8.25
C ASP A 12 8.65 5.28 -7.69
N THR A 13 8.77 5.60 -6.41
CA THR A 13 10.06 5.66 -5.70
C THR A 13 10.57 4.26 -5.36
N ALA A 14 9.70 3.41 -4.83
CA ALA A 14 10.05 2.07 -4.38
C ALA A 14 10.46 1.14 -5.54
N VAL A 15 9.82 1.24 -6.71
CA VAL A 15 10.14 0.41 -7.89
C VAL A 15 11.53 0.70 -8.47
N LYS A 16 12.05 1.92 -8.25
CA LYS A 16 13.37 2.36 -8.73
C LYS A 16 14.50 1.96 -7.78
N SER A 17 14.18 1.42 -6.60
CA SER A 17 15.16 1.04 -5.60
C SER A 17 15.71 -0.37 -5.84
N GLU A 18 16.99 -0.54 -5.55
CA GLU A 18 17.65 -1.85 -5.56
C GLU A 18 17.49 -2.61 -4.24
N LEU A 19 17.00 -1.94 -3.19
CA LEU A 19 16.80 -2.54 -1.88
C LEU A 19 15.62 -3.53 -1.91
N GLN A 20 15.85 -4.74 -1.39
CA GLN A 20 14.82 -5.79 -1.33
C GLN A 20 13.55 -5.31 -0.60
N GLY A 21 13.71 -4.60 0.52
CA GLY A 21 12.57 -4.06 1.28
C GLY A 21 11.72 -3.08 0.48
N ALA A 22 12.35 -2.24 -0.35
CA ALA A 22 11.64 -1.31 -1.22
C ALA A 22 10.86 -2.04 -2.32
N ARG A 23 11.44 -3.10 -2.91
CA ARG A 23 10.72 -3.93 -3.90
C ARG A 23 9.51 -4.65 -3.29
N SER A 24 9.63 -5.16 -2.06
CA SER A 24 8.50 -5.73 -1.33
C SER A 24 7.42 -4.69 -1.05
N ALA A 25 7.79 -3.47 -0.64
CA ALA A 25 6.86 -2.37 -0.43
C ALA A 25 6.15 -1.95 -1.75
N ALA A 26 6.89 -1.89 -2.87
CA ALA A 26 6.33 -1.59 -4.18
C ALA A 26 5.21 -2.58 -4.58
N ALA A 27 5.37 -3.87 -4.26
CA ALA A 27 4.33 -4.86 -4.53
C ALA A 27 3.05 -4.60 -3.72
N VAL A 28 3.18 -4.14 -2.47
CA VAL A 28 2.04 -3.73 -1.62
C VAL A 28 1.36 -2.49 -2.19
N TYR A 29 2.13 -1.44 -2.51
CA TYR A 29 1.57 -0.21 -3.09
C TYR A 29 0.85 -0.47 -4.41
N ARG A 30 1.40 -1.33 -5.27
CA ARG A 30 0.73 -1.75 -6.51
C ARG A 30 -0.63 -2.38 -6.23
N ARG A 31 -0.69 -3.33 -5.29
CA ARG A 31 -1.95 -3.96 -4.88
C ARG A 31 -2.95 -2.94 -4.35
N MET A 32 -2.51 -1.99 -3.53
CA MET A 32 -3.37 -0.91 -3.06
C MET A 32 -3.93 -0.08 -4.22
N LEU A 33 -3.11 0.28 -5.21
CA LEU A 33 -3.53 1.09 -6.37
C LEU A 33 -4.53 0.37 -7.28
N GLU A 34 -4.42 -0.94 -7.39
CA GLU A 34 -5.30 -1.83 -8.17
C GLU A 34 -6.57 -2.24 -7.40
N MET A 35 -6.68 -1.96 -6.10
CA MET A 35 -7.86 -2.32 -5.30
C MET A 35 -9.13 -1.57 -5.76
N PRO A 36 -10.25 -2.28 -5.96
CA PRO A 36 -11.55 -1.65 -6.17
C PRO A 36 -12.01 -0.84 -4.95
N LEU A 37 -12.82 0.20 -5.18
CA LEU A 37 -13.43 0.98 -4.11
C LEU A 37 -14.24 0.10 -3.15
N GLY A 38 -14.09 0.32 -1.84
CA GLY A 38 -14.75 -0.46 -0.79
C GLY A 38 -14.07 -1.80 -0.46
N SER A 39 -13.05 -2.20 -1.23
CA SER A 39 -12.29 -3.44 -0.96
C SER A 39 -11.33 -3.25 0.21
N GLN A 40 -10.98 -4.37 0.84
CA GLN A 40 -9.99 -4.42 1.92
C GLN A 40 -8.84 -5.36 1.57
N MET A 41 -7.66 -5.05 2.08
CA MET A 41 -6.50 -5.94 2.07
C MET A 41 -5.81 -5.94 3.43
N THR A 42 -5.28 -7.09 3.83
CA THR A 42 -4.40 -7.20 4.99
C THR A 42 -2.95 -7.09 4.53
N VAL A 43 -2.20 -6.17 5.13
CA VAL A 43 -0.77 -5.99 4.89
C VAL A 43 -0.03 -6.49 6.14
N ARG A 44 0.73 -7.57 5.97
CA ARG A 44 1.61 -8.10 7.02
C ARG A 44 2.96 -7.42 6.94
N PHE A 45 3.35 -6.71 7.98
CA PHE A 45 4.63 -6.00 8.03
C PHE A 45 5.68 -6.79 8.81
N GLN A 46 5.32 -7.22 10.02
CA GLN A 46 6.09 -8.13 10.86
C GLN A 46 5.16 -9.18 11.47
N GLU A 47 5.74 -10.22 12.09
CA GLU A 47 4.95 -11.24 12.78
C GLU A 47 4.17 -10.59 13.94
N GLY A 48 2.84 -10.61 13.85
CA GLY A 48 1.95 -9.95 14.81
C GLY A 48 1.57 -8.50 14.48
N GLU A 49 2.15 -7.91 13.43
CA GLU A 49 1.81 -6.57 12.93
C GLU A 49 1.13 -6.68 11.56
N ASP A 50 -0.18 -6.97 11.61
CA ASP A 50 -1.07 -6.99 10.45
C ASP A 50 -1.88 -5.69 10.44
N PHE A 51 -1.83 -4.94 9.34
CA PHE A 51 -2.64 -3.74 9.12
C PHE A 51 -3.76 -4.03 8.13
N ILE A 52 -4.96 -3.53 8.39
CA ILE A 52 -6.09 -3.62 7.46
C ILE A 52 -6.16 -2.31 6.67
N VAL A 53 -5.98 -2.41 5.36
CA VAL A 53 -6.09 -1.29 4.43
C VAL A 53 -7.43 -1.38 3.70
N THR A 54 -8.26 -0.34 3.82
CA THR A 54 -9.55 -0.24 3.10
C THR A 54 -9.48 0.86 2.05
N ARG A 55 -9.85 0.56 0.80
CA ARG A 55 -9.96 1.59 -0.26
C ARG A 55 -11.24 2.40 -0.05
N ARG A 56 -11.09 3.70 0.17
CA ARG A 56 -12.17 4.70 0.25
C ARG A 56 -12.10 5.67 -0.92
N GLU A 57 -13.12 6.51 -1.11
CA GLU A 57 -13.12 7.50 -2.18
C GLU A 57 -11.95 8.48 -2.02
N GLU A 58 -11.74 8.96 -0.79
CA GLU A 58 -10.70 9.93 -0.43
C GLU A 58 -9.28 9.34 -0.36
N GLY A 59 -9.11 8.01 -0.41
CA GLY A 59 -7.80 7.42 -0.14
C GLY A 59 -7.84 6.00 0.38
N TYR A 60 -6.97 5.72 1.34
CA TYR A 60 -6.90 4.46 2.05
C TYR A 60 -7.02 4.69 3.55
N GLU A 61 -7.92 3.95 4.16
CA GLU A 61 -8.03 3.87 5.62
C GLU A 61 -7.14 2.72 6.09
N VAL A 62 -6.41 2.92 7.19
CA VAL A 62 -5.51 1.93 7.79
C VAL A 62 -5.96 1.73 9.23
N ALA A 63 -6.24 0.49 9.61
CA ALA A 63 -6.68 0.06 10.94
C ALA A 63 -5.78 -1.05 11.48
#